data_AF-A0A6B0X047-F1
#
_entry.id   AF-A0A6B0X047-F1
#
_cell.length_a   1.000
_cell.length_b   1.000
_cell.length_c   1.000
_cell.angle_alpha   90.00
_cell.angle_beta   90.00
_cell.angle_gamma   90.00
#
_symmetry.space_group_name_H-M   'P 1'
#
loop_
_entity.id
_entity.type
_entity.pdbx_description
1 polymer ?
#
loop_
_entity_poly.entity_id
_entity_poly.type
_entity_poly.pdbx_seq_one_letter_code
_entity_poly.pdbx_strand_id
1 'polypeptide(L)'
;YKEELKARYNIDFNKLYTITNMPISRFEEFLKRRGIYDSYMQTLQDNFNPHTVDNLMCRSLISVGWQGEVYDCDFNQMLDMHSFGREVKLWELSVEDLIGCNVWVRDHCFGCTAGAGSSCGGELV
;
A
#
# COMPACT_ATOMS: atom_id res chain seq x y z
N TYR A 1 -11.93 14.63 -11.30
CA TYR A 1 -10.66 14.77 -10.56
C TYR A 1 -9.74 15.81 -11.18
N LYS A 2 -9.21 15.59 -12.41
CA LYS A 2 -8.27 16.54 -13.07
C LYS A 2 -8.74 18.00 -13.08
N GLU A 3 -9.94 18.26 -13.60
CA GLU A 3 -10.48 19.62 -13.71
C GLU A 3 -10.77 20.24 -12.34
N GLU A 4 -11.53 19.54 -11.49
CA GLU A 4 -11.94 20.04 -10.17
C GLU A 4 -10.76 20.29 -9.23
N LEU A 5 -9.77 19.38 -9.16
CA LEU A 5 -8.60 19.54 -8.30
C LEU A 5 -7.72 20.71 -8.76
N LYS A 6 -7.58 20.89 -10.08
CA LYS A 6 -6.82 22.00 -10.64
C LYS A 6 -7.53 23.34 -10.40
N ALA A 7 -8.82 23.41 -10.74
CA ALA A 7 -9.60 24.65 -10.65
C ALA A 7 -9.74 25.15 -9.21
N ARG A 8 -9.96 24.26 -8.24
CA ARG A 8 -10.23 24.65 -6.84
C ARG A 8 -8.99 24.76 -5.97
N TYR A 9 -7.96 23.93 -6.23
CA TYR A 9 -6.83 23.78 -5.32
C TYR A 9 -5.46 23.88 -6.02
N ASN A 10 -5.44 24.08 -7.34
CA ASN A 10 -4.22 24.04 -8.16
C ASN A 10 -3.42 22.72 -8.01
N ILE A 11 -4.13 21.61 -7.78
CA ILE A 11 -3.52 20.27 -7.65
C ILE A 11 -3.58 19.55 -9.01
N ASP A 12 -2.41 19.12 -9.51
CA ASP A 12 -2.29 18.35 -10.74
C ASP A 12 -2.53 16.85 -10.48
N PHE A 13 -3.63 16.32 -11.02
CA PHE A 13 -3.95 14.90 -10.90
C PHE A 13 -3.28 14.08 -12.01
N ASN A 14 -2.32 13.24 -11.62
CA ASN A 14 -1.45 12.53 -12.56
C ASN A 14 -2.01 11.19 -13.01
N LYS A 15 -2.26 10.28 -12.06
CA LYS A 15 -2.61 8.88 -12.32
C LYS A 15 -3.68 8.41 -11.35
N LEU A 16 -4.50 7.46 -11.79
CA LEU A 16 -5.46 6.73 -10.96
C LEU A 16 -5.04 5.27 -10.94
N TYR A 17 -4.84 4.72 -9.75
CA TYR A 17 -4.58 3.30 -9.55
C TYR A 17 -5.82 2.66 -8.92
N THR A 18 -6.16 1.46 -9.38
CA THR A 18 -7.25 0.68 -8.79
C THR A 18 -6.64 -0.58 -8.19
N ILE A 19 -6.88 -0.76 -6.91
CA ILE A 19 -6.34 -1.86 -6.12
C ILE A 19 -7.53 -2.64 -5.56
N THR A 20 -7.52 -3.97 -5.72
CA THR A 20 -8.66 -4.81 -5.31
C THR A 20 -8.18 -5.99 -4.47
N ASN A 21 -9.09 -6.57 -3.68
CA ASN A 21 -8.88 -7.84 -2.98
C ASN A 21 -7.70 -7.88 -1.99
N MET A 22 -7.28 -6.74 -1.45
CA MET A 22 -6.33 -6.74 -0.33
C MET A 22 -6.97 -7.34 0.92
N PRO A 23 -6.36 -8.33 1.58
CA PRO A 23 -6.93 -9.03 2.73
C PRO A 23 -6.82 -8.18 4.01
N ILE A 24 -7.42 -6.99 3.99
CA ILE A 24 -7.48 -6.05 5.12
C ILE A 24 -8.93 -5.58 5.33
N SER A 25 -9.21 -5.07 6.54
CA SER A 25 -10.46 -4.39 6.90
C SER A 25 -11.70 -5.16 6.42
N ARG A 26 -12.57 -4.54 5.61
CA ARG A 26 -13.84 -5.13 5.19
C ARG A 26 -13.70 -6.43 4.42
N PHE A 27 -12.66 -6.58 3.59
CA PHE A 27 -12.47 -7.79 2.80
C PHE A 27 -11.96 -8.93 3.67
N GLU A 28 -11.03 -8.66 4.57
CA GLU A 28 -10.59 -9.61 5.59
C GLU A 28 -11.76 -10.13 6.42
N GLU A 29 -12.61 -9.25 6.95
CA GLU A 29 -13.78 -9.65 7.71
C GLU A 29 -14.74 -10.53 6.88
N PHE A 30 -14.90 -10.21 5.60
CA PHE A 30 -15.71 -11.03 4.69
C PHE A 30 -15.13 -12.44 4.53
N LEU A 31 -13.82 -12.55 4.31
CA LEU A 31 -13.13 -13.84 4.22
C LEU A 31 -13.26 -14.64 5.52
N LYS A 32 -13.08 -13.99 6.67
CA LYS A 32 -13.24 -14.59 7.99
C LYS A 32 -14.67 -15.07 8.25
N ARG A 33 -15.69 -14.25 7.95
CA ARG A 33 -17.11 -14.64 8.07
C ARG A 33 -17.47 -15.83 7.19
N ARG A 34 -16.78 -16.01 6.07
CA ARG A 34 -16.96 -17.17 5.18
C ARG A 34 -16.09 -18.37 5.51
N GLY A 35 -15.19 -18.27 6.51
CA GLY A 35 -14.27 -19.35 6.87
C GLY A 35 -13.22 -19.65 5.80
N ILE A 36 -12.89 -18.68 4.94
CA ILE A 36 -11.96 -18.85 3.80
C ILE A 36 -10.72 -17.95 3.90
N TYR A 37 -10.52 -17.29 5.05
CA TYR A 37 -9.38 -16.39 5.23
C TYR A 37 -8.04 -17.13 5.11
N ASP A 38 -7.88 -18.24 5.82
CA ASP A 38 -6.61 -18.97 5.83
C ASP A 38 -6.28 -19.55 4.45
N SER A 39 -7.27 -20.09 3.72
CA SER A 39 -7.06 -20.59 2.36
C SER A 39 -6.76 -19.48 1.35
N TYR A 40 -7.37 -18.30 1.52
CA TYR A 40 -7.04 -17.12 0.73
C TYR A 40 -5.60 -16.68 0.98
N MET A 41 -5.19 -16.57 2.24
CA MET A 41 -3.82 -16.21 2.60
C MET A 41 -2.79 -17.24 2.11
N GLN A 42 -3.11 -18.54 2.19
CA GLN A 42 -2.26 -19.59 1.63
C GLN A 42 -2.09 -19.42 0.12
N THR A 43 -3.18 -19.12 -0.59
CA THR A 43 -3.13 -18.86 -2.04
C THR A 43 -2.19 -17.71 -2.38
N LEU A 44 -2.25 -16.60 -1.62
CA LEU A 44 -1.36 -15.46 -1.85
C LEU A 44 0.11 -15.82 -1.57
N GLN A 45 0.38 -16.59 -0.51
CA GLN A 45 1.72 -17.06 -0.17
C GLN A 45 2.29 -18.01 -1.23
N ASP A 46 1.50 -18.99 -1.66
CA ASP A 46 1.88 -19.97 -2.69
C ASP A 46 2.17 -19.32 -4.04
N ASN A 47 1.51 -18.19 -4.32
CA ASN A 47 1.71 -17.40 -5.54
C ASN A 47 2.67 -16.23 -5.36
N PHE A 48 3.45 -16.18 -4.27
CA PHE A 48 4.45 -15.12 -4.09
C PHE A 48 5.40 -15.06 -5.30
N ASN A 49 5.48 -13.89 -5.93
CA ASN A 49 6.33 -13.64 -7.08
C ASN A 49 7.40 -12.61 -6.73
N PRO A 50 8.67 -13.01 -6.58
CA PRO A 50 9.75 -12.07 -6.27
C PRO A 50 9.97 -11.02 -7.37
N HIS A 51 9.57 -11.30 -8.62
CA HIS A 51 9.73 -10.35 -9.73
C HIS A 51 8.82 -9.11 -9.62
N THR A 52 7.77 -9.14 -8.79
CA THR A 52 6.92 -7.97 -8.57
C THR A 52 7.56 -6.99 -7.59
N VAL A 53 8.53 -7.44 -6.78
CA VAL A 53 9.07 -6.68 -5.64
C VAL A 53 9.64 -5.36 -6.10
N ASP A 54 10.43 -5.33 -7.16
CA ASP A 54 11.09 -4.10 -7.63
C ASP A 54 10.10 -3.01 -8.08
N ASN A 55 8.89 -3.41 -8.47
CA ASN A 55 7.84 -2.51 -8.98
C ASN A 55 6.81 -2.10 -7.92
N LEU A 56 6.96 -2.57 -6.68
CA LEU A 56 6.01 -2.22 -5.61
C LEU A 56 5.99 -0.72 -5.33
N MET A 57 4.79 -0.15 -5.26
CA MET A 57 4.57 1.27 -4.94
C MET A 57 5.30 1.72 -3.68
N CYS A 58 5.27 0.94 -2.60
CA CYS A 58 5.90 1.26 -1.31
C CYS A 58 7.44 1.39 -1.35
N ARG A 59 8.10 1.07 -2.47
CA ARG A 59 9.54 1.29 -2.66
C ARG A 59 9.90 2.69 -3.11
N SER A 60 8.94 3.41 -3.69
CA SER A 60 9.18 4.72 -4.30
C SER A 60 8.18 5.78 -3.86
N LEU A 61 7.11 5.37 -3.18
CA LEU A 61 6.03 6.22 -2.70
C LEU A 61 5.87 6.03 -1.19
N ILE A 62 5.57 7.14 -0.52
CA ILE A 62 5.03 7.16 0.84
C ILE A 62 3.54 7.46 0.78
N SER A 63 2.81 7.02 1.81
CA SER A 63 1.43 7.45 2.04
C SER A 63 1.39 8.54 3.10
N VAL A 64 0.58 9.58 2.90
CA VAL A 64 0.47 10.70 3.82
C VAL A 64 -0.97 10.83 4.30
N GLY A 65 -1.16 10.72 5.61
CA GLY A 65 -2.42 10.96 6.30
C GLY A 65 -2.90 12.40 6.14
N TRP A 66 -4.21 12.61 6.33
CA TRP A 66 -4.80 13.95 6.16
C TRP A 66 -4.34 14.95 7.23
N GLN A 67 -3.81 14.48 8.38
CA GLN A 67 -3.15 15.30 9.40
C GLN A 67 -1.63 15.30 9.24
N GLY A 68 -1.11 14.75 8.14
CA GLY A 68 0.32 14.77 7.79
C GLY A 68 1.12 13.60 8.33
N GLU A 69 0.51 12.57 8.93
CA GLU A 69 1.20 11.33 9.32
C GLU A 69 1.85 10.68 8.09
N VAL A 70 3.09 10.22 8.22
CA VAL A 70 3.78 9.51 7.16
C VAL A 70 3.75 8.01 7.42
N TYR A 71 3.35 7.28 6.37
CA TYR A 71 3.40 5.83 6.28
C TYR A 71 4.20 5.45 5.03
N ASP A 72 4.80 4.27 5.04
CA ASP A 72 5.61 3.66 3.99
C ASP A 72 4.75 2.87 2.98
N CYS A 73 3.45 2.72 3.26
CA CYS A 73 2.49 2.02 2.42
C CYS A 73 1.06 2.52 2.71
N ASP A 74 0.24 2.63 1.67
CA ASP A 74 -1.20 2.96 1.79
C ASP A 74 -1.97 1.95 2.66
N PHE A 75 -1.65 0.66 2.56
CA PHE A 75 -2.27 -0.35 3.42
C PHE A 75 -1.77 -0.30 4.85
N ASN A 76 -0.52 0.11 5.08
CA ASN A 76 -0.04 0.38 6.42
C ASN A 76 -0.78 1.57 7.03
N GLN A 77 -1.09 2.62 6.24
CA GLN A 77 -1.97 3.69 6.69
C GLN A 77 -3.37 3.18 7.05
N MET A 78 -3.99 2.34 6.21
CA MET A 78 -5.31 1.78 6.49
C MET A 78 -5.35 0.89 7.74
N LEU A 79 -4.21 0.30 8.12
CA LEU A 79 -4.04 -0.54 9.30
C LEU A 79 -3.44 0.20 10.50
N ASP A 80 -3.23 1.51 10.38
CA ASP A 80 -2.57 2.37 11.38
C ASP A 80 -1.19 1.84 11.84
N MET A 81 -0.39 1.38 10.88
CA MET A 81 0.95 0.83 11.08
C MET A 81 2.02 1.87 10.73
N HIS A 82 2.54 2.58 11.73
CA HIS A 82 3.54 3.62 11.51
C HIS A 82 4.94 3.09 11.17
N SER A 83 5.55 3.62 10.11
CA SER A 83 6.79 3.14 9.47
C SER A 83 8.07 3.36 10.27
N PHE A 84 8.03 4.25 11.26
CA PHE A 84 9.15 4.54 12.14
C PHE A 84 8.98 3.93 13.53
N GLY A 85 8.01 3.03 13.72
CA GLY A 85 7.59 2.54 15.04
C GLY A 85 6.98 3.62 15.94
N ARG A 86 6.80 4.83 15.39
CA ARG A 86 6.15 6.00 16.00
C ARG A 86 5.47 6.80 14.92
N GLU A 87 4.48 7.61 15.32
CA GLU A 87 3.92 8.63 14.45
C GLU A 87 5.00 9.68 14.11
N VAL A 88 5.08 10.03 12.83
CA VAL A 88 5.96 11.07 12.30
C VAL A 88 5.16 11.88 11.31
N LYS A 89 5.28 13.20 11.37
CA LYS A 89 4.61 14.11 10.44
C LYS A 89 5.53 14.48 9.27
N LEU A 90 4.92 14.77 8.13
CA LEU A 90 5.64 15.10 6.89
C LEU A 90 6.61 16.27 7.05
N TRP A 91 6.26 17.28 7.85
CA TRP A 91 7.10 18.45 8.10
C TRP A 91 8.25 18.21 9.09
N GLU A 92 8.32 17.03 9.70
CA GLU A 92 9.45 16.60 10.52
C GLU A 92 10.52 15.86 9.71
N LEU A 93 10.25 15.55 8.43
CA LEU A 93 11.10 14.71 7.59
C LEU A 93 11.68 15.50 6.43
N SER A 94 12.94 15.19 6.12
CA SER A 94 13.59 15.47 4.85
C SER A 94 13.45 14.29 3.89
N VAL A 95 13.78 14.51 2.61
CA VAL A 95 13.81 13.41 1.63
C VAL A 95 14.90 12.40 1.99
N GLU A 96 16.01 12.88 2.53
CA GLU A 96 17.15 12.08 2.97
C GLU A 96 16.76 11.11 4.09
N ASP A 97 15.83 11.51 4.97
CA ASP A 97 15.31 10.65 6.05
C ASP A 97 14.49 9.47 5.53
N LEU A 98 14.04 9.50 4.27
CA LEU A 98 13.22 8.45 3.63
C LEU A 98 14.05 7.50 2.76
N ILE A 99 15.25 7.91 2.35
CA ILE A 99 16.08 7.12 1.44
C ILE A 99 16.69 5.93 2.19
N GLY A 100 16.45 4.73 1.66
CA GLY A 100 16.98 3.49 2.25
C GLY A 100 16.25 3.03 3.50
N CYS A 101 15.14 3.67 3.87
CA CYS A 101 14.27 3.18 4.93
C CYS A 101 13.68 1.81 4.58
N ASN A 102 13.54 0.97 5.59
CA ASN A 102 12.83 -0.28 5.46
C ASN A 102 11.32 -0.02 5.41
N VAL A 103 10.63 -0.74 4.53
CA VAL A 103 9.18 -0.83 4.54
C VAL A 103 8.76 -1.88 5.56
N TRP A 104 7.85 -1.52 6.46
CA TRP A 104 7.23 -2.43 7.40
C TRP A 104 6.29 -3.38 6.66
N VAL A 105 6.58 -4.68 6.77
CA VAL A 105 5.84 -5.74 6.09
C VAL A 105 5.00 -6.55 7.07
N ARG A 106 3.83 -7.00 6.62
CA ARG A 106 2.95 -7.97 7.29
C ARG A 106 2.28 -8.85 6.23
N ASP A 107 1.43 -9.78 6.67
CA ASP A 107 0.74 -10.75 5.81
C ASP A 107 0.01 -10.12 4.61
N HIS A 108 -0.58 -8.94 4.77
CA HIS A 108 -1.26 -8.25 3.67
C HIS A 108 -0.32 -7.94 2.49
N CYS A 109 1.00 -7.86 2.70
CA CYS A 109 1.98 -7.62 1.64
C CYS A 109 1.98 -8.73 0.59
N PHE A 110 1.55 -9.96 0.93
CA PHE A 110 1.35 -11.01 -0.07
C PHE A 110 0.27 -10.64 -1.10
N GLY A 111 -0.70 -9.79 -0.74
CA GLY A 111 -1.66 -9.25 -1.70
C GLY A 111 -1.02 -8.32 -2.75
N CYS A 112 0.14 -7.75 -2.46
CA CYS A 112 0.90 -6.90 -3.38
C CYS A 112 1.92 -7.68 -4.22
N THR A 113 2.36 -8.84 -3.73
CA THR A 113 3.45 -9.63 -4.33
C THR A 113 3.00 -10.95 -4.95
N ALA A 114 1.74 -11.35 -4.76
CA ALA A 114 1.21 -12.56 -5.38
C ALA A 114 0.96 -12.38 -6.89
N GLY A 115 1.29 -13.40 -7.67
CA GLY A 115 1.03 -13.49 -9.10
C GLY A 115 1.74 -12.38 -9.88
N ALA A 116 0.99 -11.62 -10.68
CA ALA A 116 1.54 -10.46 -11.39
C ALA A 116 1.77 -9.25 -10.46
N GLY A 117 1.30 -9.30 -9.21
CA GLY A 117 1.29 -8.21 -8.24
C GLY A 117 -0.09 -7.55 -8.20
N SER A 118 -1.07 -8.31 -7.69
CA SER A 118 -2.52 -8.06 -7.74
C SER A 118 -3.02 -6.68 -7.27
N SER A 119 -2.17 -5.89 -6.61
CA SER A 119 -2.60 -4.71 -5.87
C SER A 119 -1.69 -3.47 -6.02
N CYS A 120 -0.37 -3.60 -6.08
CA CYS A 120 0.53 -2.43 -6.05
C CYS A 120 1.36 -2.27 -7.33
N GLY A 121 0.68 -2.18 -8.48
CA GLY A 121 1.31 -1.83 -9.77
C GLY A 121 1.93 -3.02 -10.51
N GLY A 122 1.62 -4.24 -10.08
CA GLY A 122 2.18 -5.43 -10.66
C GLY A 122 1.58 -5.79 -12.02
N GLU A 123 2.39 -5.60 -13.06
CA GLU A 123 2.18 -6.25 -14.35
C GLU A 123 3.55 -6.55 -14.98
N LEU A 124 3.83 -7.84 -15.21
CA LEU A 124 4.72 -8.29 -16.28
C LEU A 124 3.83 -9.04 -17.25
N VAL A 125 3.58 -8.43 -18.41
CA VAL A 125 3.13 -9.16 -19.61
C VAL A 125 4.32 -9.30 -20.53
#